data_AF-A0A120HNI6-F1
#
_entry.id   AF-A0A120HNI6-F1
#
_cell.length_a   1.000
_cell.length_b   1.000
_cell.length_c   1.000
_cell.angle_alpha   90.00
_cell.angle_beta   90.00
_cell.angle_gamma   90.00
#
_symmetry.space_group_name_H-M   'P 1'
#
loop_
_entity.id
_entity.type
_entity.pdbx_description
1 polymer ?
#
loop_
_entity_poly.entity_id
_entity_poly.type
_entity_poly.pdbx_seq_one_letter_code
_entity_poly.pdbx_strand_id
1 'polypeptide(L)'
;MSDGARAALPDAGPRTDNGAAPPAKPRRRSRWMAAAALGLISSTFSTIVSQLFAARIGRDAAVDWMTVAAIPARDWAISAEPSWSATLAGIAFHQWADFSWALVFFGVLGRWTADLRALTILLLALPWAVFTSSIEWFVLVPLFPFWQPLFTLQQPYWIGLLVHASSAVMYPLFTRLRWRRGAAPARDIRFTNAWITGALAAIALAGTVALFGNRGYEPRWLGHDRDADQTYIRQMTAHHVQGLELARIGAERAQDPHLRKLAMLMIASQTGENRIFENWWLSWFDTEMPDCSTEERATMPGMLTPAEMRQIRTIAPERFDAAFVDAMTRHHKGAVKMADGMWRGRGDLRLRVMAHAIRHEQQGEIALMQGVSGVAAVRAAVRNMLSDNVN
;
A
#
# COMPACT_ATOMS: atom_id res chain seq x y z
N MET A 1 83.94 -33.44 63.12
CA MET A 1 84.70 -32.52 62.24
C MET A 1 84.08 -32.63 60.85
N SER A 2 83.11 -31.74 60.58
CA SER A 2 83.19 -30.63 59.61
C SER A 2 83.04 -31.14 58.17
N ASP A 3 82.32 -30.53 57.25
CA ASP A 3 81.46 -29.36 57.15
C ASP A 3 80.93 -29.41 55.70
N GLY A 4 79.90 -28.64 55.38
CA GLY A 4 79.74 -28.16 54.01
C GLY A 4 78.50 -28.64 53.26
N ALA A 5 77.37 -28.06 53.63
CA ALA A 5 76.25 -27.90 52.72
C ALA A 5 76.69 -27.08 51.48
N ARG A 6 76.48 -27.62 50.27
CA ARG A 6 76.46 -26.84 49.02
C ARG A 6 75.12 -27.06 48.33
N ALA A 7 74.35 -25.98 48.26
CA ALA A 7 73.13 -25.86 47.49
C ALA A 7 73.42 -26.00 45.99
N ALA A 8 72.72 -26.91 45.33
CA ALA A 8 72.65 -26.96 43.88
C ALA A 8 71.52 -26.03 43.41
N LEU A 9 71.89 -25.01 42.64
CA LEU A 9 70.96 -24.11 41.94
C LEU A 9 70.19 -24.89 40.86
N PRO A 10 68.92 -24.54 40.59
CA PRO A 10 68.12 -25.22 39.59
C PRO A 10 68.55 -24.84 38.17
N ASP A 11 68.58 -25.85 37.31
CA ASP A 11 68.83 -25.77 35.88
C ASP A 11 67.77 -24.87 35.20
N ALA A 12 68.21 -23.71 34.72
CA ALA A 12 67.37 -22.75 34.00
C ALA A 12 67.28 -23.17 32.53
N GLY A 13 66.44 -24.17 32.25
CA GLY A 13 66.00 -24.46 30.88
C GLY A 13 65.26 -23.24 30.29
N PRO A 14 65.40 -22.96 28.98
CA PRO A 14 64.76 -21.81 28.36
C PRO A 14 63.24 -21.96 28.42
N ARG A 15 62.58 -21.07 29.17
CA ARG A 15 61.13 -20.84 29.10
C ARG A 15 60.79 -20.34 27.70
N THR A 16 60.24 -21.19 26.86
CA THR A 16 59.50 -20.78 25.65
C THR A 16 58.02 -21.06 25.84
N ASP A 17 57.45 -20.49 26.90
CA ASP A 17 56.00 -20.37 27.04
C ASP A 17 55.57 -19.12 26.25
N ASN A 18 55.54 -19.25 24.92
CA ASN A 18 54.85 -18.29 24.06
C ASN A 18 53.35 -18.46 24.30
N GLY A 19 52.88 -17.89 25.42
CA GLY A 19 51.48 -17.63 25.70
C GLY A 19 50.90 -16.63 24.70
N ALA A 20 50.79 -17.04 23.44
CA ALA A 20 49.91 -16.39 22.49
C ALA A 20 48.49 -16.68 22.99
N ALA A 21 47.86 -15.65 23.60
CA ALA A 21 46.44 -15.69 23.89
C ALA A 21 45.71 -16.19 22.63
N PRO A 22 44.77 -17.15 22.74
CA PRO A 22 44.05 -17.65 21.59
C PRO A 22 43.48 -16.46 20.81
N PRO A 23 43.59 -16.43 19.47
CA PRO A 23 43.14 -15.29 18.69
C PRO A 23 41.71 -14.97 19.11
N ALA A 24 41.50 -13.74 19.59
CA ALA A 24 40.20 -13.31 20.08
C ALA A 24 39.15 -13.70 19.05
N LYS A 25 38.20 -14.58 19.45
CA LYS A 25 37.11 -14.99 18.56
C LYS A 25 36.52 -13.71 17.99
N PRO A 26 36.45 -13.55 16.65
CA PRO A 26 35.97 -12.31 16.06
C PRO A 26 34.62 -11.99 16.68
N ARG A 27 34.48 -10.80 17.30
CA ARG A 27 33.24 -10.36 17.95
C ARG A 27 32.14 -10.45 16.88
N ARG A 28 31.32 -11.50 16.96
CA ARG A 28 30.10 -11.61 16.14
C ARG A 28 29.29 -10.35 16.40
N ARG A 29 29.06 -9.56 15.35
CA ARG A 29 28.23 -8.35 15.49
C ARG A 29 26.82 -8.82 15.84
N SER A 30 26.17 -8.10 16.76
CA SER A 30 24.80 -8.42 17.16
C SER A 30 23.89 -8.40 15.93
N ARG A 31 23.13 -9.49 15.73
CA ARG A 31 22.15 -9.61 14.64
C ARG A 31 21.14 -8.47 14.69
N TRP A 32 20.79 -8.02 15.89
CA TRP A 32 19.88 -6.91 16.14
C TRP A 32 20.45 -5.54 15.74
N MET A 33 21.77 -5.34 15.85
CA MET A 33 22.39 -4.10 15.35
C MET A 33 22.40 -4.03 13.82
N ALA A 34 22.65 -5.16 13.15
CA ALA A 34 22.58 -5.23 11.69
C ALA A 34 21.14 -5.04 11.20
N ALA A 35 20.16 -5.63 11.89
CA ALA A 35 18.73 -5.44 11.64
C ALA A 35 18.31 -3.97 11.79
N ALA A 36 18.69 -3.31 12.88
CA ALA A 36 18.39 -1.91 13.13
C ALA A 36 19.02 -0.99 12.07
N ALA A 37 20.29 -1.21 11.71
CA ALA A 37 20.96 -0.43 10.67
C ALA A 37 20.30 -0.62 9.29
N LEU A 38 19.93 -1.86 8.95
CA LEU A 38 19.25 -2.14 7.69
C LEU A 38 17.87 -1.49 7.65
N GLY A 39 17.07 -1.61 8.71
CA GLY A 39 15.75 -0.99 8.81
C GLY A 39 15.79 0.52 8.66
N LEU A 40 16.72 1.19 9.33
CA LEU A 40 16.87 2.64 9.25
C LEU A 40 17.21 3.09 7.83
N ILE A 41 18.16 2.42 7.18
CA ILE A 41 18.63 2.80 5.84
C ILE A 41 17.55 2.45 4.79
N SER A 42 16.98 1.25 4.84
CA SER A 42 15.98 0.81 3.87
C SER A 42 14.70 1.63 3.96
N SER A 43 14.27 2.00 5.17
CA SER A 43 13.10 2.84 5.34
C SER A 43 13.31 4.24 4.78
N THR A 44 14.47 4.84 5.04
CA THR A 44 14.83 6.15 4.48
C THR A 44 14.77 6.13 2.94
N PHE A 45 15.34 5.10 2.31
CA PHE A 45 15.27 4.95 0.85
C PHE A 45 13.86 4.66 0.33
N SER A 46 13.08 3.82 1.02
CA SER A 46 11.69 3.51 0.65
C SER A 46 10.85 4.77 0.61
N THR A 47 10.95 5.60 1.66
CA THR A 47 10.30 6.92 1.71
C THR A 47 10.72 7.81 0.55
N ILE A 48 12.01 7.93 0.23
CA ILE A 48 12.48 8.77 -0.90
C ILE A 48 11.96 8.24 -2.24
N VAL A 49 12.02 6.92 -2.47
CA VAL A 49 11.57 6.29 -3.71
C VAL A 49 10.06 6.46 -3.87
N SER A 50 9.27 6.18 -2.84
CA SER A 50 7.82 6.40 -2.86
C SER A 50 7.46 7.84 -3.22
N GLN A 51 8.23 8.83 -2.76
CA GLN A 51 8.02 10.24 -3.12
C GLN A 51 8.35 10.58 -4.57
N LEU A 52 9.48 10.09 -5.08
CA LEU A 52 9.90 10.38 -6.46
C LEU A 52 8.99 9.73 -7.49
N PHE A 53 8.34 8.61 -7.15
CA PHE A 53 7.46 7.86 -8.04
C PHE A 53 5.97 8.18 -7.87
N ALA A 54 5.50 8.64 -6.69
CA ALA A 54 4.10 9.01 -6.48
C ALA A 54 3.61 10.06 -7.51
N ALA A 55 4.41 11.11 -7.74
CA ALA A 55 4.09 12.14 -8.73
C ALA A 55 4.06 11.61 -10.19
N ARG A 56 4.76 10.51 -10.48
CA ARG A 56 4.82 9.89 -11.81
C ARG A 56 3.60 9.03 -12.14
N ILE A 57 2.82 8.64 -11.12
CA ILE A 57 1.59 7.84 -11.28
C ILE A 57 0.32 8.69 -11.04
N GLY A 58 0.44 10.02 -11.13
CA GLY A 58 -0.68 10.95 -10.98
C GLY A 58 -1.22 11.06 -9.56
N ARG A 59 -0.42 10.72 -8.54
CA ARG A 59 -0.78 10.88 -7.13
C ARG A 59 -0.10 12.08 -6.49
N ASP A 60 -0.81 12.69 -5.55
CA ASP A 60 -0.26 13.73 -4.69
C ASP A 60 0.46 13.07 -3.51
N ALA A 61 1.79 13.23 -3.47
CA ALA A 61 2.65 12.64 -2.47
C ALA A 61 2.33 13.13 -1.03
N ALA A 62 1.76 14.33 -0.88
CA ALA A 62 1.34 14.84 0.42
C ALA A 62 0.08 14.11 0.89
N VAL A 63 -0.87 13.84 -0.01
CA VAL A 63 -2.07 13.04 0.26
C VAL A 63 -1.70 11.58 0.60
N ASP A 64 -0.70 11.02 -0.09
CA ASP A 64 -0.15 9.70 0.24
C ASP A 64 0.46 9.66 1.67
N TRP A 65 1.05 10.75 2.17
CA TRP A 65 1.58 10.76 3.55
C TRP A 65 0.54 11.06 4.62
N MET A 66 -0.36 12.00 4.34
CA MET A 66 -1.56 12.21 5.14
C MET A 66 -2.24 10.88 5.43
N THR A 67 -2.25 10.02 4.42
CA THR A 67 -2.76 8.68 4.56
C THR A 67 -2.01 7.95 5.66
N VAL A 68 -0.72 7.73 5.46
CA VAL A 68 0.03 6.95 6.43
C VAL A 68 -0.07 7.55 7.85
N ALA A 69 -0.26 8.87 7.96
CA ALA A 69 -0.51 9.59 9.21
C ALA A 69 -1.88 9.30 9.87
N ALA A 70 -2.96 9.11 9.10
CA ALA A 70 -4.27 8.88 9.69
C ALA A 70 -4.41 7.49 10.34
N ILE A 71 -3.50 6.57 10.08
CA ILE A 71 -3.45 5.26 10.76
C ILE A 71 -3.30 5.45 12.29
N PRO A 72 -2.25 6.12 12.80
CA PRO A 72 -2.15 6.44 14.22
C PRO A 72 -2.97 7.66 14.63
N ALA A 73 -3.10 8.66 13.75
CA ALA A 73 -3.54 10.00 14.13
C ALA A 73 -5.01 10.32 13.76
N ARG A 74 -5.69 9.39 13.06
CA ARG A 74 -7.13 9.40 12.74
C ARG A 74 -7.59 10.74 12.15
N ASP A 75 -8.70 11.27 12.66
CA ASP A 75 -9.46 12.39 12.12
C ASP A 75 -8.65 13.70 12.04
N TRP A 76 -7.58 13.84 12.82
CA TRP A 76 -6.70 15.00 12.75
C TRP A 76 -5.89 15.02 11.45
N ALA A 77 -5.48 13.86 10.95
CA ALA A 77 -4.66 13.77 9.74
C ALA A 77 -5.50 13.84 8.46
N ILE A 78 -6.78 13.46 8.48
CA ILE A 78 -7.63 13.41 7.27
C ILE A 78 -7.90 14.83 6.74
N SER A 79 -7.41 15.14 5.53
CA SER A 79 -7.63 16.42 4.83
C SER A 79 -7.30 16.27 3.34
N ALA A 80 -8.11 16.82 2.43
CA ALA A 80 -7.73 16.82 1.01
C ALA A 80 -6.48 17.68 0.72
N GLU A 81 -6.20 18.65 1.60
CA GLU A 81 -4.98 19.44 1.61
C GLU A 81 -4.27 19.19 2.95
N PRO A 82 -3.35 18.23 3.01
CA PRO A 82 -2.75 17.86 4.27
C PRO A 82 -1.79 18.92 4.79
N SER A 83 -1.90 19.21 6.09
CA SER A 83 -0.96 20.09 6.75
C SER A 83 0.44 19.48 6.73
N TRP A 84 1.47 20.33 6.80
CA TRP A 84 2.85 19.87 6.99
C TRP A 84 3.02 18.96 8.20
N SER A 85 2.25 19.18 9.27
CA SER A 85 2.27 18.33 10.46
C SER A 85 1.67 16.94 10.21
N ALA A 86 0.58 16.83 9.44
CA ALA A 86 0.00 15.55 9.04
C ALA A 86 0.98 14.78 8.13
N THR A 87 1.57 15.47 7.14
CA THR A 87 2.59 14.89 6.25
C THR A 87 3.79 14.36 7.05
N LEU A 88 4.32 15.15 7.98
CA LEU A 88 5.43 14.74 8.84
C LEU A 88 5.07 13.56 9.75
N ALA A 89 3.86 13.55 10.31
CA ALA A 89 3.37 12.43 11.12
C ALA A 89 3.28 11.14 10.29
N GLY A 90 2.85 11.24 9.03
CA GLY A 90 2.80 10.12 8.11
C GLY A 90 4.16 9.56 7.76
N ILE A 91 5.11 10.44 7.43
CA ILE A 91 6.51 10.06 7.21
C ILE A 91 7.07 9.38 8.46
N ALA A 92 6.86 9.96 9.64
CA ALA A 92 7.38 9.41 10.90
C ALA A 92 6.78 8.04 11.23
N PHE A 93 5.46 7.87 11.04
CA PHE A 93 4.79 6.59 11.27
C PHE A 93 5.27 5.52 10.28
N HIS A 94 5.40 5.86 8.99
CA HIS A 94 5.95 4.97 7.98
C HIS A 94 7.37 4.52 8.34
N GLN A 95 8.23 5.47 8.72
CA GLN A 95 9.61 5.20 9.13
C GLN A 95 9.68 4.26 10.33
N TRP A 96 8.83 4.52 11.33
CA TRP A 96 8.72 3.66 12.50
C TRP A 96 8.24 2.25 12.14
N ALA A 97 7.23 2.12 11.27
CA ALA A 97 6.67 0.85 10.85
C ALA A 97 7.72 0.00 10.11
N ASP A 98 8.36 0.56 9.07
CA ASP A 98 9.44 -0.11 8.32
C ASP A 98 10.58 -0.54 9.23
N PHE A 99 11.02 0.35 10.13
CA PHE A 99 12.09 0.05 11.07
C PHE A 99 11.70 -1.10 12.01
N SER A 100 10.48 -1.09 12.53
CA SER A 100 9.97 -2.11 13.45
C SER A 100 9.85 -3.47 12.75
N TRP A 101 9.33 -3.49 11.52
CA TRP A 101 9.25 -4.70 10.72
C TRP A 101 10.62 -5.24 10.32
N ALA A 102 11.55 -4.36 9.98
CA ALA A 102 12.93 -4.74 9.77
C ALA A 102 13.52 -5.37 11.05
N LEU A 103 13.30 -4.79 12.22
CA LEU A 103 13.79 -5.36 13.48
C LEU A 103 13.21 -6.76 13.73
N VAL A 104 11.91 -6.97 13.49
CA VAL A 104 11.23 -8.26 13.65
C VAL A 104 11.77 -9.29 12.66
N PHE A 105 11.69 -9.02 11.35
CA PHE A 105 12.09 -9.98 10.35
C PHE A 105 13.61 -10.20 10.35
N PHE A 106 14.43 -9.15 10.43
CA PHE A 106 15.90 -9.29 10.42
C PHE A 106 16.49 -9.65 11.77
N GLY A 107 15.77 -9.43 12.87
CA GLY A 107 16.16 -9.93 14.19
C GLY A 107 15.90 -11.42 14.31
N VAL A 108 14.66 -11.85 14.02
CA VAL A 108 14.22 -13.25 14.11
C VAL A 108 14.88 -14.11 13.03
N LEU A 109 14.95 -13.64 11.79
CA LEU A 109 15.66 -14.32 10.67
C LEU A 109 17.14 -13.94 10.60
N GLY A 110 17.66 -13.24 11.62
CA GLY A 110 18.98 -12.62 11.65
C GLY A 110 20.18 -13.54 11.50
N ARG A 111 19.96 -14.86 11.43
CA ARG A 111 20.99 -15.80 10.98
C ARG A 111 21.50 -15.47 9.57
N TRP A 112 20.71 -14.80 8.73
CA TRP A 112 21.06 -14.47 7.35
C TRP A 112 21.69 -13.09 7.15
N THR A 113 21.51 -12.16 8.10
CA THR A 113 22.06 -10.79 8.07
C THR A 113 23.16 -10.53 9.10
N ALA A 114 23.46 -11.51 9.96
CA ALA A 114 24.57 -11.46 10.90
C ALA A 114 25.90 -11.15 10.19
N ASP A 115 26.76 -10.37 10.86
CA ASP A 115 28.16 -10.13 10.45
C ASP A 115 28.38 -9.32 9.16
N LEU A 116 27.32 -8.72 8.57
CA LEU A 116 27.44 -7.77 7.45
C LEU A 116 28.12 -6.46 7.88
N ARG A 117 28.95 -5.89 6.99
CA ARG A 117 29.56 -4.56 7.20
C ARG A 117 28.52 -3.47 6.96
N ALA A 118 28.66 -2.32 7.63
CA ALA A 118 27.75 -1.18 7.48
C ALA A 118 27.64 -0.71 6.01
N LEU A 119 28.77 -0.68 5.28
CA LEU A 119 28.79 -0.35 3.86
C LEU A 119 28.02 -1.38 3.01
N THR A 120 28.11 -2.66 3.35
CA THR A 120 27.36 -3.73 2.67
C THR A 120 25.86 -3.57 2.91
N ILE A 121 25.46 -3.23 4.14
CA ILE A 121 24.06 -2.93 4.49
C ILE A 121 23.58 -1.71 3.68
N LEU A 122 24.37 -0.64 3.63
CA LEU A 122 24.05 0.59 2.88
C LEU A 122 23.84 0.33 1.39
N LEU A 123 24.76 -0.39 0.74
CA LEU A 123 24.69 -0.70 -0.69
C LEU A 123 23.52 -1.62 -1.05
N LEU A 124 23.05 -2.44 -0.11
CA LEU A 124 21.90 -3.33 -0.31
C LEU A 124 20.57 -2.66 -0.02
N ALA A 125 20.55 -1.71 0.90
CA ALA A 125 19.33 -1.06 1.33
C ALA A 125 18.62 -0.29 0.20
N LEU A 126 19.38 0.28 -0.75
CA LEU A 126 18.80 1.00 -1.89
C LEU A 126 18.10 0.04 -2.89
N PRO A 127 18.74 -0.99 -3.46
CA PRO A 127 18.05 -1.99 -4.28
C PRO A 127 16.92 -2.70 -3.53
N TRP A 128 17.09 -2.91 -2.23
CA TRP A 128 16.06 -3.47 -1.36
C TRP A 128 14.82 -2.58 -1.32
N ALA A 129 14.98 -1.31 -0.95
CA ALA A 129 13.89 -0.35 -0.88
C ALA A 129 13.17 -0.26 -2.23
N VAL A 130 13.92 -0.12 -3.33
CA VAL A 130 13.35 -0.11 -4.68
C VAL A 130 12.54 -1.37 -4.96
N PHE A 131 13.08 -2.56 -4.66
CA PHE A 131 12.36 -3.82 -4.86
C PHE A 131 11.10 -3.92 -4.03
N THR A 132 11.17 -3.62 -2.73
CA THR A 132 10.05 -3.78 -1.82
C THR A 132 8.95 -2.78 -2.10
N SER A 133 9.30 -1.52 -2.36
CA SER A 133 8.35 -0.51 -2.82
C SER A 133 7.78 -0.87 -4.20
N SER A 134 8.59 -1.43 -5.10
CA SER A 134 8.09 -1.88 -6.42
C SER A 134 7.19 -3.10 -6.32
N ILE A 135 7.43 -4.06 -5.42
CA ILE A 135 6.51 -5.18 -5.21
C ILE A 135 5.23 -4.69 -4.54
N GLU A 136 5.36 -3.84 -3.51
CA GLU A 136 4.22 -3.21 -2.86
C GLU A 136 3.34 -2.51 -3.89
N TRP A 137 3.88 -1.57 -4.68
CA TRP A 137 3.07 -0.78 -5.62
C TRP A 137 2.73 -1.50 -6.94
N PHE A 138 3.69 -2.25 -7.46
CA PHE A 138 3.71 -3.05 -8.71
C PHE A 138 2.83 -4.29 -8.76
N VAL A 139 2.83 -5.02 -7.65
CA VAL A 139 2.47 -6.44 -7.65
C VAL A 139 1.42 -6.67 -6.59
N LEU A 140 1.74 -6.38 -5.34
CA LEU A 140 0.78 -6.51 -4.25
C LEU A 140 -0.37 -5.55 -4.55
N VAL A 141 -0.06 -4.23 -4.67
CA VAL A 141 -0.71 -3.08 -5.35
C VAL A 141 -1.86 -3.36 -6.37
N PRO A 142 -1.61 -4.18 -7.39
CA PRO A 142 -2.66 -4.49 -8.37
C PRO A 142 -3.23 -5.91 -8.31
N LEU A 143 -2.49 -6.91 -7.79
CA LEU A 143 -2.94 -8.32 -7.80
C LEU A 143 -3.94 -8.65 -6.71
N PHE A 144 -3.76 -8.06 -5.54
CA PHE A 144 -4.80 -8.05 -4.54
C PHE A 144 -5.61 -6.79 -4.81
N PRO A 145 -6.91 -6.87 -5.11
CA PRO A 145 -7.77 -5.69 -5.07
C PRO A 145 -7.45 -4.99 -3.76
N PHE A 146 -6.85 -3.80 -3.82
CA PHE A 146 -6.76 -3.02 -2.60
C PHE A 146 -8.18 -2.68 -2.28
N TRP A 147 -8.53 -3.16 -1.11
CA TRP A 147 -9.60 -2.71 -0.30
C TRP A 147 -9.40 -1.21 -0.09
N GLN A 148 -9.82 -0.39 -1.07
CA GLN A 148 -10.04 1.08 -1.10
C GLN A 148 -9.16 1.90 -2.08
N PRO A 149 -9.78 2.83 -2.83
CA PRO A 149 -9.19 4.10 -3.29
C PRO A 149 -9.44 5.27 -2.30
N LEU A 150 -9.72 4.98 -1.04
CA LEU A 150 -9.61 5.91 0.09
C LEU A 150 -8.41 5.51 0.95
N PHE A 151 -7.27 6.01 0.52
CA PHE A 151 -6.06 6.30 1.27
C PHE A 151 -6.35 6.64 2.77
N THR A 152 -6.70 5.65 3.61
CA THR A 152 -6.29 5.44 5.03
C THR A 152 -7.11 4.53 5.87
N LEU A 153 -8.42 4.59 5.74
CA LEU A 153 -9.21 4.27 6.91
C LEU A 153 -9.33 2.77 7.16
N GLN A 154 -9.00 1.91 6.19
CA GLN A 154 -9.07 0.45 6.40
C GLN A 154 -8.06 -0.35 5.58
N GLN A 155 -6.76 -0.01 5.60
CA GLN A 155 -5.78 -1.04 5.26
C GLN A 155 -5.77 -2.10 6.37
N PRO A 156 -6.09 -3.38 6.10
CA PRO A 156 -5.88 -4.41 7.09
C PRO A 156 -4.41 -4.41 7.53
N TYR A 157 -4.14 -4.40 8.84
CA TYR A 157 -2.78 -4.41 9.39
C TYR A 157 -1.89 -5.57 8.86
N TRP A 158 -2.49 -6.61 8.27
CA TRP A 158 -1.77 -7.71 7.64
C TRP A 158 -1.16 -7.35 6.27
N ILE A 159 -1.49 -6.21 5.65
CA ILE A 159 -0.85 -5.79 4.39
C ILE A 159 0.60 -5.40 4.65
N GLY A 160 0.88 -4.66 5.71
CA GLY A 160 2.27 -4.45 6.16
C GLY A 160 3.00 -5.78 6.35
N LEU A 161 2.33 -6.79 6.90
CA LEU A 161 2.89 -8.13 7.00
C LEU A 161 3.18 -8.76 5.61
N LEU A 162 2.31 -8.63 4.60
CA LEU A 162 2.56 -9.14 3.25
C LEU A 162 3.64 -8.36 2.50
N VAL A 163 3.64 -7.03 2.58
CA VAL A 163 4.68 -6.17 2.02
C VAL A 163 6.03 -6.57 2.62
N HIS A 164 6.13 -6.68 3.95
CA HIS A 164 7.36 -7.07 4.59
C HIS A 164 7.70 -8.57 4.48
N ALA A 165 6.71 -9.46 4.31
CA ALA A 165 6.95 -10.86 3.95
C ALA A 165 7.46 -11.00 2.51
N SER A 166 7.01 -10.12 1.59
CA SER A 166 7.57 -10.01 0.25
C SER A 166 8.94 -9.34 0.24
N SER A 167 9.23 -8.45 1.20
CA SER A 167 10.62 -8.07 1.50
C SER A 167 11.39 -9.28 2.02
N ALA A 168 10.75 -10.17 2.79
CA ALA A 168 11.38 -11.38 3.30
C ALA A 168 11.77 -12.41 2.21
N VAL A 169 11.14 -12.32 1.05
CA VAL A 169 11.53 -13.05 -0.17
C VAL A 169 12.94 -12.65 -0.60
N MET A 170 13.48 -11.46 -0.31
CA MET A 170 14.84 -11.07 -0.71
C MET A 170 15.96 -11.66 0.17
N TYR A 171 15.64 -12.37 1.26
CA TYR A 171 16.64 -12.92 2.18
C TYR A 171 17.62 -13.95 1.56
N PRO A 172 17.23 -14.77 0.58
CA PRO A 172 18.15 -15.64 -0.14
C PRO A 172 19.26 -14.90 -0.90
N LEU A 173 19.18 -13.58 -1.09
CA LEU A 173 20.24 -12.79 -1.73
C LEU A 173 21.47 -12.60 -0.83
N PHE A 174 21.29 -12.66 0.51
CA PHE A 174 22.38 -12.47 1.48
C PHE A 174 23.33 -13.67 1.57
N THR A 175 22.96 -14.82 1.01
CA THR A 175 23.84 -16.00 0.94
C THR A 175 25.16 -15.69 0.24
N ARG A 176 25.13 -15.01 -0.91
CA ARG A 176 26.33 -14.64 -1.67
C ARG A 176 27.19 -13.58 -1.00
N LEU A 177 26.61 -12.79 -0.12
CA LEU A 177 27.29 -11.73 0.62
C LEU A 177 27.88 -12.27 1.94
N ARG A 178 27.30 -13.35 2.47
CA ARG A 178 27.75 -14.07 3.66
C ARG A 178 28.98 -14.93 3.40
N TRP A 179 28.99 -15.66 2.30
CA TRP A 179 30.10 -16.57 1.99
C TRP A 179 31.16 -15.87 1.15
N ARG A 180 32.42 -15.96 1.54
CA ARG A 180 33.54 -15.62 0.65
C ARG A 180 33.39 -16.42 -0.65
N ARG A 181 33.79 -15.86 -1.79
CA ARG A 181 33.79 -16.56 -3.08
C ARG A 181 34.37 -17.97 -2.89
N GLY A 182 33.60 -18.99 -3.27
CA GLY A 182 33.99 -20.41 -3.17
C GLY A 182 33.61 -21.14 -1.87
N ALA A 183 33.08 -20.47 -0.85
CA ALA A 183 32.77 -21.09 0.44
C ALA A 183 31.28 -21.47 0.63
N ALA A 184 30.42 -21.14 -0.32
CA ALA A 184 28.97 -21.40 -0.22
C ALA A 184 28.62 -22.81 -0.72
N PRO A 185 27.70 -23.54 -0.04
CA PRO A 185 27.18 -24.81 -0.56
C PRO A 185 26.56 -24.63 -1.95
N ALA A 186 26.83 -25.56 -2.87
CA ALA A 186 26.35 -25.46 -4.25
C ALA A 186 24.81 -25.38 -4.37
N ARG A 187 24.08 -26.05 -3.46
CA ARG A 187 22.62 -25.98 -3.36
C ARG A 187 22.14 -24.55 -3.09
N ASP A 188 22.79 -23.87 -2.15
CA ASP A 188 22.42 -22.51 -1.74
C ASP A 188 22.72 -21.52 -2.85
N ILE A 189 23.84 -21.70 -3.57
CA ILE A 189 24.17 -20.89 -4.75
C ILE A 189 23.13 -21.06 -5.85
N ARG A 190 22.72 -22.31 -6.17
CA ARG A 190 21.71 -22.58 -7.21
C ARG A 190 20.36 -21.99 -6.85
N PHE A 191 19.91 -22.19 -5.60
CA PHE A 191 18.66 -21.61 -5.12
C PHE A 191 18.69 -20.08 -5.19
N THR A 192 19.74 -19.45 -4.67
CA THR A 192 19.90 -18.00 -4.74
C THR A 192 19.90 -17.50 -6.17
N ASN A 193 20.63 -18.15 -7.10
CA ASN A 193 20.64 -17.77 -8.51
C ASN A 193 19.25 -17.78 -9.14
N ALA A 194 18.54 -18.90 -9.04
CA ALA A 194 17.19 -19.03 -9.58
C ALA A 194 16.27 -17.95 -9.01
N TRP A 195 16.42 -17.66 -7.72
CA TRP A 195 15.66 -16.64 -7.03
C TRP A 195 15.98 -15.19 -7.45
N ILE A 196 17.27 -14.82 -7.58
CA ILE A 196 17.67 -13.50 -8.10
C ILE A 196 17.08 -13.30 -9.49
N THR A 197 17.23 -14.31 -10.35
CA THR A 197 16.75 -14.26 -11.73
C THR A 197 15.23 -14.08 -11.76
N GLY A 198 14.49 -14.83 -10.94
CA GLY A 198 13.03 -14.66 -10.81
C GLY A 198 12.64 -13.27 -10.32
N ALA A 199 13.30 -12.75 -9.28
CA ALA A 199 13.05 -11.42 -8.75
C ALA A 199 13.32 -10.31 -9.77
N LEU A 200 14.46 -10.36 -10.48
CA LEU A 200 14.80 -9.40 -11.52
C LEU A 200 13.81 -9.46 -12.69
N ALA A 201 13.35 -10.65 -13.09
CA ALA A 201 12.33 -10.80 -14.11
C ALA A 201 11.00 -10.19 -13.68
N ALA A 202 10.57 -10.37 -12.42
CA ALA A 202 9.36 -9.76 -11.88
C ALA A 202 9.46 -8.24 -11.83
N ILE A 203 10.58 -7.67 -11.40
CA ILE A 203 10.82 -6.21 -11.41
C ILE A 203 10.77 -5.68 -12.85
N ALA A 204 11.47 -6.33 -13.79
CA ALA A 204 11.49 -5.91 -15.18
C ALA A 204 10.09 -5.94 -15.79
N LEU A 205 9.29 -6.98 -15.50
CA LEU A 205 7.90 -7.07 -15.93
C LEU A 205 7.05 -5.94 -15.34
N ALA A 206 7.07 -5.75 -14.01
CA ALA A 206 6.31 -4.71 -13.34
C ALA A 206 6.70 -3.31 -13.80
N GLY A 207 8.01 -3.03 -13.93
CA GLY A 207 8.51 -1.76 -14.45
C GLY A 207 8.13 -1.53 -15.91
N THR A 208 8.06 -2.58 -16.72
CA THR A 208 7.58 -2.51 -18.10
C THR A 208 6.09 -2.17 -18.13
N VAL A 209 5.26 -2.88 -17.37
CA VAL A 209 3.81 -2.59 -17.25
C VAL A 209 3.58 -1.15 -16.80
N ALA A 210 4.30 -0.69 -15.76
CA ALA A 210 4.21 0.69 -15.28
C ALA A 210 4.62 1.74 -16.34
N LEU A 211 5.69 1.47 -17.09
CA LEU A 211 6.15 2.35 -18.17
C LEU A 211 5.11 2.47 -19.28
N PHE A 212 4.47 1.36 -19.66
CA PHE A 212 3.39 1.34 -20.65
C PHE A 212 2.14 2.06 -20.12
N GLY A 213 1.71 1.77 -18.90
CA GLY A 213 0.57 2.44 -18.27
C GLY A 213 0.75 3.95 -18.17
N ASN A 214 1.95 4.43 -17.82
CA ASN A 214 2.26 5.87 -17.79
C ASN A 214 2.24 6.54 -19.19
N ARG A 215 2.27 5.76 -20.26
CA ARG A 215 2.08 6.26 -21.63
C ARG A 215 0.67 6.02 -22.17
N GLY A 216 -0.27 5.65 -21.30
CA GLY A 216 -1.65 5.37 -21.67
C GLY A 216 -1.85 4.03 -22.36
N TYR A 217 -0.87 3.11 -22.28
CA TYR A 217 -0.99 1.77 -22.83
C TYR A 217 -1.35 0.77 -21.73
N GLU A 218 -2.63 0.39 -21.68
CA GLU A 218 -3.08 -0.72 -20.84
C GLU A 218 -3.06 -2.04 -21.63
N PRO A 219 -2.83 -3.19 -20.97
CA PRO A 219 -3.03 -4.49 -21.60
C PRO A 219 -4.44 -4.58 -22.19
N ARG A 220 -4.56 -5.19 -23.38
CA ARG A 220 -5.85 -5.36 -24.07
C ARG A 220 -6.93 -5.92 -23.14
N TRP A 221 -8.19 -5.65 -23.47
CA TRP A 221 -9.33 -6.27 -22.82
C TRP A 221 -9.28 -7.81 -22.90
N LEU A 222 -9.54 -8.48 -21.78
CA LEU A 222 -9.50 -9.94 -21.63
C LEU A 222 -10.81 -10.51 -21.05
N GLY A 223 -11.91 -9.75 -21.11
CA GLY A 223 -13.22 -10.18 -20.63
C GLY A 223 -13.95 -11.16 -21.55
N HIS A 224 -15.08 -11.69 -21.07
CA HIS A 224 -15.98 -12.53 -21.86
C HIS A 224 -17.32 -11.88 -22.18
N ASP A 225 -17.54 -10.65 -21.72
CA ASP A 225 -18.80 -9.92 -21.86
C ASP A 225 -18.51 -8.43 -22.10
N ARG A 226 -18.25 -8.09 -23.37
CA ARG A 226 -17.80 -6.74 -23.75
C ARG A 226 -18.90 -5.71 -23.50
N ASP A 227 -20.14 -6.07 -23.79
CA ASP A 227 -21.29 -5.17 -23.69
C ASP A 227 -21.59 -4.84 -22.22
N ALA A 228 -21.50 -5.84 -21.31
CA ALA A 228 -21.62 -5.59 -19.88
C ALA A 228 -20.50 -4.68 -19.35
N ASP A 229 -19.26 -4.91 -19.79
CA ASP A 229 -18.11 -4.09 -19.38
C ASP A 229 -18.26 -2.64 -19.86
N GLN A 230 -18.63 -2.45 -21.12
CA GLN A 230 -18.89 -1.12 -21.70
C GLN A 230 -20.05 -0.41 -20.99
N THR A 231 -21.14 -1.14 -20.72
CA THR A 231 -22.31 -0.61 -20.02
C THR A 231 -21.94 -0.17 -18.61
N TYR A 232 -21.23 -1.02 -17.85
CA TYR A 232 -20.82 -0.70 -16.50
C TYR A 232 -19.89 0.51 -16.44
N ILE A 233 -18.86 0.56 -17.30
CA ILE A 233 -17.91 1.68 -17.33
C ILE A 233 -18.63 3.00 -17.64
N ARG A 234 -19.47 3.05 -18.68
CA ARG A 234 -20.27 4.24 -19.02
C ARG A 234 -21.16 4.68 -17.87
N GLN A 235 -21.95 3.74 -17.34
CA GLN A 235 -22.96 4.02 -16.33
C GLN A 235 -22.32 4.45 -15.01
N MET A 236 -21.29 3.74 -14.54
CA MET A 236 -20.60 4.11 -13.31
C MET A 236 -19.87 5.44 -13.45
N THR A 237 -19.29 5.74 -14.61
CA THR A 237 -18.70 7.08 -14.87
C THR A 237 -19.75 8.18 -14.75
N ALA A 238 -20.92 8.01 -15.39
CA ALA A 238 -22.01 8.99 -15.31
C ALA A 238 -22.60 9.10 -13.89
N HIS A 239 -22.66 7.98 -13.16
CA HIS A 239 -23.09 7.93 -11.76
C HIS A 239 -22.12 8.70 -10.85
N HIS A 240 -20.81 8.48 -11.01
CA HIS A 240 -19.76 9.22 -10.33
C HIS A 240 -19.75 10.71 -10.69
N VAL A 241 -20.05 11.11 -11.93
CA VAL A 241 -20.15 12.54 -12.27
C VAL A 241 -21.21 13.25 -11.40
N GLN A 242 -22.37 12.63 -11.16
CA GLN A 242 -23.34 13.18 -10.23
C GLN A 242 -22.88 13.07 -8.76
N GLY A 243 -22.22 11.98 -8.38
CA GLY A 243 -21.63 11.80 -7.06
C GLY A 243 -20.61 12.89 -6.72
N LEU A 244 -19.73 13.24 -7.66
CA LEU A 244 -18.77 14.34 -7.57
C LEU A 244 -19.47 15.70 -7.41
N GLU A 245 -20.55 15.94 -8.15
CA GLU A 245 -21.36 17.16 -7.99
C GLU A 245 -21.95 17.24 -6.58
N LEU A 246 -22.54 16.15 -6.10
CA LEU A 246 -23.11 16.08 -4.75
C LEU A 246 -22.04 16.26 -3.67
N ALA A 247 -20.91 15.54 -3.79
CA ALA A 247 -19.79 15.60 -2.86
C ALA A 247 -19.16 17.00 -2.79
N ARG A 248 -19.06 17.74 -3.91
CA ARG A 248 -18.63 19.15 -3.88
C ARG A 248 -19.58 20.03 -3.06
N ILE A 249 -20.89 19.84 -3.21
CA ILE A 249 -21.87 20.55 -2.38
C ILE A 249 -21.68 20.20 -0.89
N GLY A 250 -21.42 18.93 -0.57
CA GLY A 250 -21.07 18.47 0.78
C GLY A 250 -19.82 19.14 1.34
N ALA A 251 -18.74 19.16 0.57
CA ALA A 251 -17.48 19.78 0.96
C ALA A 251 -17.60 21.30 1.19
N GLU A 252 -18.51 21.97 0.48
CA GLU A 252 -18.74 23.41 0.61
C GLU A 252 -19.69 23.77 1.77
N ARG A 253 -20.74 22.98 2.00
CA ARG A 253 -21.87 23.38 2.86
C ARG A 253 -22.00 22.61 4.17
N ALA A 254 -21.34 21.46 4.30
CA ALA A 254 -21.48 20.62 5.50
C ALA A 254 -21.04 21.38 6.77
N GLN A 255 -21.93 21.42 7.76
CA GLN A 255 -21.66 22.04 9.05
C GLN A 255 -20.75 21.15 9.89
N ASP A 256 -21.00 19.83 9.88
CA ASP A 256 -20.13 18.83 10.46
C ASP A 256 -18.77 18.77 9.73
N PRO A 257 -17.65 19.10 10.43
CA PRO A 257 -16.32 19.00 9.86
C PRO A 257 -15.95 17.58 9.40
N HIS A 258 -16.47 16.53 10.04
CA HIS A 258 -16.23 15.16 9.62
C HIS A 258 -16.90 14.86 8.28
N LEU A 259 -18.17 15.22 8.15
CA LEU A 259 -18.92 15.07 6.90
C LEU A 259 -18.28 15.85 5.75
N ARG A 260 -17.76 17.05 6.02
CA ARG A 260 -17.03 17.85 5.04
C ARG A 260 -15.78 17.15 4.52
N LYS A 261 -14.96 16.62 5.43
CA LYS A 261 -13.76 15.85 5.08
C LYS A 261 -14.11 14.59 4.30
N LEU A 262 -15.15 13.88 4.71
CA LEU A 262 -15.65 12.70 4.02
C LEU A 262 -16.11 13.04 2.59
N ALA A 263 -16.80 14.16 2.39
CA ALA A 263 -17.19 14.62 1.06
C ALA A 263 -15.97 14.96 0.18
N MET A 264 -14.92 15.58 0.73
CA MET A 264 -13.68 15.81 -0.02
C MET A 264 -12.96 14.52 -0.41
N LEU A 265 -13.01 13.51 0.47
CA LEU A 265 -12.50 12.17 0.20
C LEU A 265 -13.26 11.49 -0.95
N MET A 266 -14.59 11.55 -0.96
CA MET A 266 -15.43 11.06 -2.07
C MET A 266 -15.08 11.72 -3.40
N ILE A 267 -14.73 13.02 -3.40
CA ILE A 267 -14.28 13.73 -4.61
C ILE A 267 -12.99 13.10 -5.15
N ALA A 268 -12.02 12.85 -4.26
CA ALA A 268 -10.73 12.30 -4.64
C ALA A 268 -10.86 10.88 -5.20
N SER A 269 -11.62 10.00 -4.53
CA SER A 269 -11.80 8.60 -4.96
C SER A 269 -12.52 8.51 -6.30
N GLN A 270 -13.72 9.09 -6.42
CA GLN A 270 -14.52 9.00 -7.65
C GLN A 270 -13.84 9.69 -8.85
N THR A 271 -13.03 10.73 -8.61
CA THR A 271 -12.20 11.32 -9.68
C THR A 271 -11.11 10.35 -10.15
N GLY A 272 -10.46 9.65 -9.22
CA GLY A 272 -9.45 8.64 -9.54
C GLY A 272 -10.05 7.45 -10.30
N GLU A 273 -11.21 6.97 -9.87
CA GLU A 273 -11.96 5.87 -10.50
C GLU A 273 -12.39 6.22 -11.92
N ASN A 274 -12.96 7.41 -12.15
CA ASN A 274 -13.30 7.89 -13.48
C ASN A 274 -12.08 7.94 -14.42
N ARG A 275 -10.92 8.38 -13.94
CA ARG A 275 -9.70 8.39 -14.75
C ARG A 275 -9.26 6.97 -15.13
N ILE A 276 -9.43 6.00 -14.24
CA ILE A 276 -9.13 4.59 -14.54
C ILE A 276 -10.10 4.07 -15.61
N PHE A 277 -11.40 4.37 -15.47
CA PHE A 277 -12.43 4.03 -16.46
C PHE A 277 -12.17 4.65 -17.84
N GLU A 278 -11.80 5.92 -17.90
CA GLU A 278 -11.42 6.60 -19.14
C GLU A 278 -10.20 5.95 -19.80
N ASN A 279 -9.15 5.67 -19.02
CA ASN A 279 -7.94 5.02 -19.52
C ASN A 279 -8.20 3.60 -20.03
N TRP A 280 -8.99 2.82 -19.30
CA TRP A 280 -9.42 1.50 -19.74
C TRP A 280 -10.27 1.58 -21.00
N TRP A 281 -11.23 2.52 -21.06
CA TRP A 281 -12.06 2.69 -22.25
C TRP A 281 -11.22 2.97 -23.49
N LEU A 282 -10.32 3.96 -23.42
CA LEU A 282 -9.41 4.35 -24.51
C LEU A 282 -8.50 3.20 -24.95
N SER A 283 -8.11 2.32 -24.02
CA SER A 283 -7.21 1.20 -24.31
C SER A 283 -7.92 -0.06 -24.79
N TRP A 284 -9.19 -0.26 -24.40
CA TRP A 284 -9.92 -1.51 -24.60
C TRP A 284 -10.91 -1.45 -25.76
N PHE A 285 -11.36 -0.25 -26.12
CA PHE A 285 -12.43 -0.03 -27.08
C PHE A 285 -12.02 0.98 -28.15
N ASP A 286 -12.47 0.73 -29.37
CA ASP A 286 -12.08 1.50 -30.56
C ASP A 286 -12.96 2.74 -30.79
N THR A 287 -13.80 3.08 -29.82
CA THR A 287 -14.77 4.19 -29.90
C THR A 287 -14.56 5.15 -28.75
N GLU A 288 -14.96 6.40 -28.90
CA GLU A 288 -15.13 7.30 -27.75
C GLU A 288 -16.20 6.76 -26.81
N MET A 289 -16.10 7.08 -25.51
CA MET A 289 -17.09 6.68 -24.52
C MET A 289 -18.35 7.53 -24.71
N PRO A 290 -19.47 6.96 -25.20
CA PRO A 290 -20.64 7.77 -25.45
C PRO A 290 -21.34 8.09 -24.14
N ASP A 291 -21.89 9.29 -24.04
CA ASP A 291 -22.64 9.73 -22.87
C ASP A 291 -23.86 8.82 -22.62
N CYS A 292 -24.15 8.60 -21.34
CA CYS A 292 -25.42 8.01 -20.94
C CYS A 292 -26.57 8.98 -21.27
N SER A 293 -27.59 8.47 -21.96
CA SER A 293 -28.84 9.16 -22.25
C SER A 293 -29.59 9.56 -20.99
N THR A 294 -30.57 10.47 -21.13
CA THR A 294 -31.45 10.88 -20.01
C THR A 294 -32.21 9.68 -19.42
N GLU A 295 -32.63 8.73 -20.26
CA GLU A 295 -33.36 7.53 -19.82
C GLU A 295 -32.44 6.56 -19.07
N GLU A 296 -31.23 6.32 -19.56
CA GLU A 296 -30.21 5.53 -18.84
C GLU A 296 -29.93 6.17 -17.47
N ARG A 297 -29.76 7.50 -17.40
CA ARG A 297 -29.53 8.19 -16.13
C ARG A 297 -30.73 8.11 -15.18
N ALA A 298 -31.94 8.17 -15.69
CA ALA A 298 -33.16 8.09 -14.87
C ALA A 298 -33.41 6.67 -14.32
N THR A 299 -32.94 5.64 -15.02
CA THR A 299 -33.11 4.23 -14.62
C THR A 299 -31.95 3.70 -13.77
N MET A 300 -30.80 4.38 -13.77
CA MET A 300 -29.68 4.04 -12.91
C MET A 300 -30.06 4.16 -11.42
N PRO A 301 -29.79 3.13 -10.60
CA PRO A 301 -30.19 3.13 -9.20
C PRO A 301 -29.46 4.23 -8.41
N GLY A 302 -30.16 4.89 -7.51
CA GLY A 302 -29.59 5.88 -6.60
C GLY A 302 -29.36 7.27 -7.21
N MET A 303 -29.53 7.46 -8.52
CA MET A 303 -29.42 8.78 -9.14
C MET A 303 -30.46 9.75 -8.57
N LEU A 304 -30.03 10.97 -8.30
CA LEU A 304 -30.89 12.08 -7.91
C LEU A 304 -31.49 12.73 -9.16
N THR A 305 -32.76 13.10 -9.06
CA THR A 305 -33.43 13.94 -10.05
C THR A 305 -32.87 15.37 -10.02
N PRO A 306 -33.03 16.15 -11.12
CA PRO A 306 -32.67 17.56 -11.12
C PRO A 306 -33.35 18.38 -10.01
N ALA A 307 -34.55 17.99 -9.59
CA ALA A 307 -35.26 18.64 -8.50
C ALA A 307 -34.60 18.36 -7.14
N GLU A 308 -34.22 17.12 -6.87
CA GLU A 308 -33.49 16.74 -5.65
C GLU A 308 -32.12 17.43 -5.60
N MET A 309 -31.38 17.48 -6.72
CA MET A 309 -30.10 18.21 -6.77
C MET A 309 -30.27 19.70 -6.45
N ARG A 310 -31.31 20.35 -6.99
CA ARG A 310 -31.63 21.74 -6.63
C ARG A 310 -32.01 21.89 -5.16
N GLN A 311 -32.76 20.94 -4.61
CA GLN A 311 -33.15 20.95 -3.20
C GLN A 311 -31.91 20.87 -2.30
N ILE A 312 -30.98 19.94 -2.54
CA ILE A 312 -29.74 19.84 -1.75
C ILE A 312 -28.91 21.14 -1.84
N ARG A 313 -28.87 21.78 -3.02
CA ARG A 313 -28.18 23.07 -3.22
C ARG A 313 -28.81 24.25 -2.49
N THR A 314 -30.09 24.17 -2.12
CA THR A 314 -30.84 25.33 -1.59
C THR A 314 -31.39 25.11 -0.19
N ILE A 315 -31.33 23.89 0.33
CA ILE A 315 -31.82 23.56 1.66
C ILE A 315 -31.14 24.40 2.73
N ALA A 316 -31.92 24.80 3.73
CA ALA A 316 -31.44 25.60 4.86
C ALA A 316 -30.23 24.92 5.54
N PRO A 317 -29.19 25.68 5.95
CA PRO A 317 -27.96 25.12 6.52
C PRO A 317 -28.18 24.13 7.67
N GLU A 318 -29.18 24.37 8.52
CA GLU A 318 -29.49 23.56 9.71
C GLU A 318 -30.04 22.17 9.35
N ARG A 319 -30.51 21.99 8.12
CA ARG A 319 -31.02 20.71 7.60
C ARG A 319 -30.10 20.09 6.55
N PHE A 320 -29.02 20.79 6.18
CA PHE A 320 -28.16 20.40 5.08
C PHE A 320 -27.49 19.05 5.32
N ASP A 321 -26.81 18.87 6.45
CA ASP A 321 -26.03 17.64 6.73
C ASP A 321 -26.90 16.39 6.68
N ALA A 322 -28.08 16.42 7.29
CA ALA A 322 -29.03 15.31 7.27
C ALA A 322 -29.54 15.00 5.86
N ALA A 323 -29.85 16.03 5.07
CA ALA A 323 -30.32 15.86 3.69
C ALA A 323 -29.20 15.36 2.76
N PHE A 324 -27.96 15.83 2.96
CA PHE A 324 -26.79 15.35 2.24
C PHE A 324 -26.52 13.87 2.56
N VAL A 325 -26.54 13.48 3.84
CA VAL A 325 -26.33 12.08 4.26
C VAL A 325 -27.40 11.17 3.65
N ASP A 326 -28.68 11.57 3.66
CA ASP A 326 -29.75 10.79 3.02
C ASP A 326 -29.52 10.64 1.51
N ALA A 327 -29.30 11.76 0.82
CA ALA A 327 -29.07 11.79 -0.62
C ALA A 327 -27.86 10.94 -1.04
N MET A 328 -26.72 11.16 -0.40
CA MET A 328 -25.48 10.44 -0.73
C MET A 328 -25.58 8.96 -0.33
N THR A 329 -26.26 8.63 0.78
CA THR A 329 -26.51 7.23 1.14
C THR A 329 -27.31 6.51 0.04
N ARG A 330 -28.38 7.12 -0.46
CA ARG A 330 -29.18 6.53 -1.56
C ARG A 330 -28.37 6.40 -2.85
N HIS A 331 -27.57 7.42 -3.18
CA HIS A 331 -26.67 7.41 -4.33
C HIS A 331 -25.67 6.27 -4.24
N HIS A 332 -24.94 6.16 -3.12
CA HIS A 332 -23.98 5.09 -2.86
C HIS A 332 -24.60 3.69 -2.88
N LYS A 333 -25.80 3.49 -2.30
CA LYS A 333 -26.51 2.21 -2.41
C LYS A 333 -26.74 1.80 -3.86
N GLY A 334 -27.03 2.77 -4.72
CA GLY A 334 -27.13 2.58 -6.16
C GLY A 334 -25.82 2.13 -6.80
N ALA A 335 -24.72 2.83 -6.50
CA ALA A 335 -23.38 2.45 -6.97
C ALA A 335 -23.00 1.03 -6.49
N VAL A 336 -23.25 0.70 -5.23
CA VAL A 336 -23.02 -0.64 -4.67
C VAL A 336 -23.80 -1.70 -5.43
N LYS A 337 -25.08 -1.46 -5.74
CA LYS A 337 -25.91 -2.39 -6.51
C LYS A 337 -25.36 -2.65 -7.91
N MET A 338 -24.94 -1.59 -8.61
CA MET A 338 -24.34 -1.69 -9.95
C MET A 338 -23.01 -2.46 -9.90
N ALA A 339 -22.17 -2.12 -8.93
CA ALA A 339 -20.85 -2.71 -8.74
C ALA A 339 -20.91 -4.18 -8.32
N ASP A 340 -21.90 -4.57 -7.51
CA ASP A 340 -22.14 -5.95 -7.13
C ASP A 340 -22.64 -6.80 -8.33
N GLY A 341 -23.42 -6.21 -9.23
CA GLY A 341 -23.78 -6.81 -10.52
C GLY A 341 -22.55 -7.10 -11.39
N MET A 342 -21.67 -6.11 -11.56
CA MET A 342 -20.42 -6.27 -12.31
C MET A 342 -19.50 -7.31 -11.69
N TRP A 343 -19.33 -7.30 -10.36
CA TRP A 343 -18.51 -8.28 -9.65
C TRP A 343 -18.91 -9.74 -9.91
N ARG A 344 -20.23 -10.00 -9.92
CA ARG A 344 -20.81 -11.34 -10.20
C ARG A 344 -20.83 -11.70 -11.68
N GLY A 345 -20.59 -10.74 -12.57
CA GLY A 345 -20.54 -10.94 -14.02
C GLY A 345 -19.33 -11.74 -14.51
N ARG A 346 -19.24 -11.89 -15.83
CA ARG A 346 -18.17 -12.61 -16.53
C ARG A 346 -17.24 -11.70 -17.35
N GLY A 347 -17.28 -10.41 -17.07
CA GLY A 347 -16.44 -9.39 -17.69
C GLY A 347 -14.95 -9.49 -17.38
N ASP A 348 -14.19 -8.50 -17.83
CA ASP A 348 -12.75 -8.40 -17.56
C ASP A 348 -12.46 -8.48 -16.06
N LEU A 349 -11.48 -9.30 -15.68
CA LEU A 349 -11.14 -9.50 -14.27
C LEU A 349 -10.77 -8.18 -13.58
N ARG A 350 -10.08 -7.26 -14.28
CA ARG A 350 -9.69 -5.95 -13.73
C ARG A 350 -10.91 -5.10 -13.41
N LEU A 351 -11.89 -5.09 -14.31
CA LEU A 351 -13.13 -4.33 -14.10
C LEU A 351 -13.97 -4.92 -12.96
N ARG A 352 -14.04 -6.25 -12.86
CA ARG A 352 -14.71 -6.94 -11.76
C ARG A 352 -14.05 -6.62 -10.41
N VAL A 353 -12.72 -6.65 -10.38
CA VAL A 353 -11.92 -6.27 -9.20
C VAL A 353 -12.18 -4.82 -8.80
N MET A 354 -12.23 -3.89 -9.75
CA MET A 354 -12.59 -2.49 -9.49
C MET A 354 -14.01 -2.36 -8.94
N ALA A 355 -14.98 -3.05 -9.52
CA ALA A 355 -16.35 -3.05 -9.02
C ALA A 355 -16.46 -3.59 -7.59
N HIS A 356 -15.66 -4.62 -7.26
CA HIS A 356 -15.55 -5.09 -5.89
C HIS A 356 -14.93 -4.07 -4.93
N ALA A 357 -13.98 -3.24 -5.39
CA ALA A 357 -13.43 -2.15 -4.59
C ALA A 357 -14.49 -1.05 -4.36
N ILE A 358 -15.14 -0.56 -5.42
CA ILE A 358 -16.20 0.47 -5.38
C ILE A 358 -17.33 0.04 -4.42
N ARG A 359 -17.84 -1.20 -4.57
CA ARG A 359 -18.93 -1.69 -3.72
C ARG A 359 -18.52 -1.73 -2.24
N HIS A 360 -17.26 -2.01 -1.94
CA HIS A 360 -16.78 -2.09 -0.56
C HIS A 360 -16.60 -0.70 0.05
N GLU A 361 -15.96 0.19 -0.69
CA GLU A 361 -15.72 1.58 -0.30
C GLU A 361 -17.02 2.31 -0.02
N GLN A 362 -17.97 2.28 -0.96
CA GLN A 362 -19.21 3.03 -0.88
C GLN A 362 -20.11 2.53 0.27
N GLN A 363 -20.05 1.24 0.60
CA GLN A 363 -20.67 0.73 1.83
C GLN A 363 -19.96 1.24 3.10
N GLY A 364 -18.65 1.43 3.06
CA GLY A 364 -17.87 2.07 4.12
C GLY A 364 -18.22 3.54 4.29
N GLU A 365 -18.35 4.29 3.21
CA GLU A 365 -18.76 5.70 3.20
C GLU A 365 -20.18 5.87 3.75
N ILE A 366 -21.12 4.99 3.40
CA ILE A 366 -22.45 4.94 4.03
C ILE A 366 -22.32 4.77 5.56
N ALA A 367 -21.49 3.82 6.00
CA ALA A 367 -21.31 3.56 7.43
C ALA A 367 -20.70 4.78 8.15
N LEU A 368 -19.72 5.46 7.55
CA LEU A 368 -19.11 6.67 8.10
C LEU A 368 -20.10 7.83 8.17
N MET A 369 -20.89 8.06 7.12
CA MET A 369 -21.97 9.06 7.14
C MET A 369 -23.02 8.79 8.23
N GLN A 370 -23.22 7.52 8.58
CA GLN A 370 -24.12 7.09 9.66
C GLN A 370 -23.44 7.06 11.04
N GLY A 371 -22.19 7.51 11.15
CA GLY A 371 -21.45 7.59 12.41
C GLY A 371 -20.96 6.24 12.95
N VAL A 372 -20.91 5.19 12.12
CA VAL A 372 -20.37 3.88 12.52
C VAL A 372 -18.87 3.99 12.73
N SER A 373 -18.40 3.64 13.93
CA SER A 373 -16.99 3.78 14.32
C SER A 373 -16.47 2.58 15.12
N GLY A 374 -15.16 2.56 15.36
CA GLY A 374 -14.50 1.55 16.21
C GLY A 374 -14.72 0.12 15.74
N VAL A 375 -14.99 -0.80 16.68
CA VAL A 375 -15.17 -2.23 16.39
C VAL A 375 -16.37 -2.48 15.47
N ALA A 376 -17.42 -1.67 15.56
CA ALA A 376 -18.58 -1.79 14.68
C ALA A 376 -18.21 -1.47 13.23
N ALA A 377 -17.40 -0.43 13.00
CA ALA A 377 -16.88 -0.09 11.68
C ALA A 377 -16.00 -1.20 11.10
N VAL A 378 -15.11 -1.79 11.91
CA VAL A 378 -14.28 -2.93 11.49
C VAL A 378 -15.16 -4.13 11.11
N ARG A 379 -16.19 -4.43 11.90
CA ARG A 379 -17.09 -5.56 11.63
C ARG A 379 -17.94 -5.31 10.38
N ALA A 380 -18.38 -4.08 10.15
CA ALA A 380 -19.08 -3.68 8.94
C ALA A 380 -18.17 -3.83 7.71
N ALA A 381 -16.94 -3.28 7.77
CA ALA A 381 -15.93 -3.42 6.74
C ALA A 381 -15.73 -4.88 6.33
N VAL A 382 -15.49 -5.77 7.29
CA VAL A 382 -15.28 -7.20 7.03
C VAL A 382 -16.48 -7.86 6.35
N ARG A 383 -17.72 -7.48 6.69
CA ARG A 383 -18.91 -8.01 6.01
C ARG A 383 -19.05 -7.46 4.59
N ASN A 384 -18.80 -6.16 4.41
CA ASN A 384 -18.82 -5.48 3.12
C ASN A 384 -17.80 -6.10 2.13
N MET A 385 -16.82 -6.85 2.65
CA MET A 385 -15.89 -7.63 1.84
C MET A 385 -16.57 -8.71 1.00
N LEU A 386 -17.56 -9.36 1.58
CA LEU A 386 -18.09 -10.61 1.09
C LEU A 386 -19.43 -10.41 0.38
N SER A 387 -20.15 -9.32 0.67
CA SER A 387 -21.49 -9.07 0.19
C SER A 387 -21.82 -7.59 0.04
N ASP A 388 -22.86 -7.32 -0.75
CA ASP A 388 -23.69 -6.13 -0.59
C ASP A 388 -24.52 -6.29 0.70
N ASN A 389 -24.34 -5.37 1.65
CA ASN A 389 -25.04 -5.34 2.94
C ASN A 389 -25.93 -4.10 3.08
N VAL A 390 -26.13 -3.33 2.01
CA VAL A 390 -26.88 -2.07 2.04
C VAL A 390 -28.12 -2.09 1.14
N ASN A 391 -28.25 -3.09 0.25
CA ASN A 391 -29.41 -3.33 -0.61
C ASN A 391 -30.21 -4.58 -0.23
#